data_AF-A0A7I8CMN3-F1
#
_entry.id   AF-A0A7I8CMN3-F1
#
_cell.length_a   1.000
_cell.length_b   1.000
_cell.length_c   1.000
_cell.angle_alpha   90.00
_cell.angle_beta   90.00
_cell.angle_gamma   90.00
#
_symmetry.space_group_name_H-M   'P 1'
#
loop_
_entity.id
_entity.type
_entity.pdbx_description
1 polymer ?
#
loop_
_entity_poly.entity_id
_entity_poly.type
_entity_poly.pdbx_seq_one_letter_code
_entity_poly.pdbx_strand_id
1 'polypeptide(L)'
;MNRPRDMPTPTLTVDASRPATTPLADTLRMGANTSPDGKTIGINSRYLTRDGEPWLPVMGELHYARVPEAQWDDALAKVKGQASTSCRRM
;
A
#
# COMPACT_ATOMS: atom_id res chain seq x y z
N MET A 1 -41.88 21.87 18.75
CA MET A 1 -40.73 21.05 18.32
C MET A 1 -40.65 21.07 16.80
N ASN A 2 -39.67 21.78 16.26
CA ASN A 2 -39.47 21.91 14.81
C ASN A 2 -38.43 20.89 14.37
N ARG A 3 -38.82 19.85 13.60
CA ARG A 3 -37.84 18.92 13.00
C ARG A 3 -37.05 19.66 11.92
N PRO A 4 -35.72 19.52 11.84
CA PRO A 4 -34.95 20.08 10.74
C PRO A 4 -35.42 19.45 9.42
N ARG A 5 -35.61 20.29 8.39
CA ARG A 5 -36.04 19.90 7.05
C ARG A 5 -35.06 18.87 6.46
N ASP A 6 -35.63 17.82 5.88
CA ASP A 6 -34.95 16.85 5.04
C ASP A 6 -34.29 17.60 3.87
N MET A 7 -32.97 17.73 3.88
CA MET A 7 -32.21 18.38 2.81
C MET A 7 -31.94 17.32 1.75
N PRO A 8 -32.28 17.56 0.47
CA PRO A 8 -31.99 16.59 -0.59
C PRO A 8 -30.49 16.34 -0.62
N THR A 9 -30.09 15.08 -0.42
CA THR A 9 -28.70 14.66 -0.55
C THR A 9 -28.33 14.78 -2.03
N PRO A 10 -27.36 15.63 -2.40
CA PRO A 10 -26.96 15.75 -3.80
C PRO A 10 -26.33 14.43 -4.26
N THR A 11 -26.88 13.84 -5.31
CA THR A 11 -26.28 12.68 -5.97
C THR A 11 -25.02 13.13 -6.71
N LEU A 12 -23.86 12.60 -6.30
CA LEU A 12 -22.60 12.83 -7.00
C LEU A 12 -22.48 11.84 -8.17
N THR A 13 -22.51 12.36 -9.39
CA THR A 13 -22.24 11.56 -10.60
C THR A 13 -20.76 11.65 -10.94
N VAL A 14 -20.07 10.51 -10.95
CA VAL A 14 -18.65 10.40 -11.33
C VAL A 14 -18.54 9.64 -12.65
N ASP A 15 -17.94 10.26 -13.66
CA ASP A 15 -17.63 9.64 -14.95
C ASP A 15 -16.21 9.07 -14.94
N ALA A 16 -16.10 7.75 -14.91
CA ALA A 16 -14.82 7.02 -14.91
C ALA A 16 -14.30 6.67 -16.32
N SER A 17 -14.96 7.14 -17.39
CA SER A 17 -14.55 6.83 -18.78
C SER A 17 -13.25 7.51 -19.19
N ARG A 18 -12.83 8.57 -18.48
CA ARG A 18 -11.60 9.29 -18.77
C ARG A 18 -10.42 8.69 -18.01
N PRO A 19 -9.24 8.60 -18.64
CA PRO A 19 -8.04 8.17 -17.95
C PRO A 19 -7.72 9.13 -16.80
N ALA A 20 -7.28 8.58 -15.68
CA ALA A 20 -6.89 9.38 -14.52
C ALA A 20 -5.68 10.26 -14.87
N THR A 21 -5.65 11.49 -14.32
CA THR A 21 -4.51 12.41 -14.48
C THR A 21 -3.21 11.74 -14.01
N THR A 22 -2.10 12.05 -14.67
CA THR A 22 -0.76 11.59 -14.27
C THR A 22 -0.47 11.97 -12.81
N PRO A 23 -0.01 11.03 -11.97
CA PRO A 23 0.37 11.33 -10.59
C PRO A 23 1.55 12.32 -10.54
N LEU A 24 1.60 13.13 -9.48
CA LEU A 24 2.74 14.03 -9.25
C LEU A 24 3.93 13.21 -8.75
N ALA A 25 5.07 13.36 -9.43
CA ALA A 25 6.34 12.78 -9.03
C ALA A 25 7.14 13.74 -8.12
N ASP A 26 8.22 13.24 -7.51
CA ASP A 26 9.21 14.02 -6.76
C ASP A 26 8.65 14.82 -5.56
N THR A 27 7.51 14.40 -5.03
CA THR A 27 6.88 15.03 -3.87
C THR A 27 7.56 14.66 -2.54
N LEU A 28 8.35 13.59 -2.52
CA LEU A 28 9.03 13.09 -1.34
C LEU A 28 10.52 12.89 -1.61
N ARG A 29 11.37 13.38 -0.70
CA ARG A 29 12.83 13.21 -0.78
C ARG A 29 13.23 11.85 -0.18
N MET A 30 13.27 10.81 -1.02
CA MET A 30 13.51 9.42 -0.61
C MET A 30 14.97 9.06 -0.31
N GLY A 31 15.93 9.87 -0.73
CA GLY A 31 17.35 9.49 -0.69
C GLY A 31 17.67 8.40 -1.72
N ALA A 32 18.57 7.47 -1.38
CA ALA A 32 18.86 6.33 -2.25
C ALA A 32 17.66 5.37 -2.27
N ASN A 33 17.14 5.12 -3.47
CA ASN A 33 15.94 4.30 -3.69
C ASN A 33 16.23 2.99 -4.45
N THR A 34 17.51 2.74 -4.70
CA THR A 34 18.02 1.58 -5.44
C THR A 34 18.78 0.69 -4.46
N SER A 35 18.45 -0.59 -4.45
CA SER A 35 19.14 -1.58 -3.64
C SER A 35 20.46 -2.02 -4.30
N PRO A 36 21.36 -2.69 -3.56
CA PRO A 36 22.62 -3.19 -4.11
C PRO A 36 22.45 -4.18 -5.29
N ASP A 37 21.32 -4.88 -5.35
CA ASP A 37 20.93 -5.78 -6.45
C ASP A 37 20.19 -5.08 -7.60
N GLY A 38 20.14 -3.74 -7.59
CA GLY A 38 19.60 -2.91 -8.67
C GLY A 38 18.07 -2.78 -8.67
N LYS A 39 17.38 -3.30 -7.66
CA LYS A 39 15.92 -3.14 -7.51
C LYS A 39 15.60 -1.73 -7.05
N THR A 40 14.50 -1.17 -7.56
CA THR A 40 14.12 0.21 -7.24
C THR A 40 12.74 0.28 -6.61
N ILE A 41 12.60 1.14 -5.60
CA ILE A 41 11.31 1.51 -5.01
C ILE A 41 11.08 3.01 -5.25
N GLY A 42 10.02 3.35 -5.98
CA GLY A 42 9.60 4.73 -6.18
C GLY A 42 8.31 5.05 -5.45
N ILE A 43 7.97 6.33 -5.43
CA ILE A 43 6.73 6.85 -4.88
C ILE A 43 6.27 8.05 -5.71
N ASN A 44 4.97 8.18 -5.89
CA ASN A 44 4.33 9.38 -6.41
C ASN A 44 3.16 9.76 -5.49
N SER A 45 2.40 10.78 -5.86
CA SER A 45 1.26 11.27 -5.06
C SER A 45 0.10 10.28 -4.89
N ARG A 46 0.14 9.09 -5.49
CA ARG A 46 -0.95 8.11 -5.46
C ARG A 46 -0.53 6.69 -5.08
N TYR A 47 0.65 6.24 -5.47
CA TYR A 47 1.09 4.86 -5.27
C TYR A 47 2.61 4.72 -5.22
N LEU A 48 3.07 3.55 -4.78
CA LEU A 48 4.47 3.13 -4.87
C LEU A 48 4.76 2.52 -6.24
N THR A 49 6.02 2.53 -6.64
CA THR A 49 6.49 1.75 -7.79
C THR A 49 7.55 0.76 -7.36
N ARG A 50 7.58 -0.41 -8.00
CA ARG A 50 8.64 -1.41 -7.86
C ARG A 50 9.21 -1.67 -9.24
N ASP A 51 10.51 -1.42 -9.42
CA ASP A 51 11.18 -1.50 -10.72
C ASP A 51 10.48 -0.66 -11.81
N GLY A 52 9.92 0.49 -11.42
CA GLY A 52 9.19 1.42 -12.31
C GLY A 52 7.71 1.10 -12.52
N GLU A 53 7.22 -0.08 -12.10
CA GLU A 53 5.83 -0.49 -12.26
C GLU A 53 4.97 -0.12 -11.02
N PRO A 54 3.71 0.33 -11.21
CA PRO A 54 2.80 0.60 -10.09
C PRO A 54 2.63 -0.61 -9.16
N TRP A 55 2.78 -0.38 -7.85
CA TRP A 55 2.75 -1.43 -6.85
C TRP A 55 1.98 -0.99 -5.60
N LEU A 56 1.00 -1.80 -5.19
CA LEU A 56 0.29 -1.66 -3.93
C LEU A 56 0.71 -2.82 -2.99
N PRO A 57 1.59 -2.58 -2.01
CA PRO A 57 2.08 -3.65 -1.16
C PRO A 57 0.97 -4.16 -0.24
N VAL A 58 0.72 -5.46 -0.29
CA VAL A 58 -0.06 -6.15 0.74
C VAL A 58 0.91 -6.68 1.79
N MET A 59 0.78 -6.23 3.04
CA MET A 59 1.69 -6.57 4.13
C MET A 59 0.91 -7.29 5.23
N GLY A 60 1.58 -8.20 5.95
CA GLY A 60 1.08 -8.69 7.23
C GLY A 60 1.96 -8.21 8.39
N GLU A 61 1.39 -8.20 9.59
CA GLU A 61 2.09 -7.82 10.82
C GLU A 61 2.35 -9.06 11.68
N LEU A 62 3.59 -9.21 12.15
CA LEU A 62 4.01 -10.27 13.07
C LEU A 62 4.89 -9.66 14.17
N HIS A 63 4.52 -9.88 15.43
CA HIS A 63 5.36 -9.50 16.57
C HIS A 63 6.19 -10.70 17.02
N TYR A 64 7.50 -10.68 16.73
CA TYR A 64 8.41 -11.79 17.07
C TYR A 64 8.39 -12.14 18.57
N ALA A 65 8.25 -11.15 19.46
CA ALA A 65 8.23 -11.35 20.91
C ALA A 65 7.01 -12.17 21.41
N ARG A 66 5.98 -12.34 20.58
CA ARG A 66 4.75 -13.09 20.91
C ARG A 66 4.75 -14.50 20.35
N VAL A 67 5.78 -14.90 19.60
CA VAL A 67 5.88 -16.20 18.95
C VAL A 67 7.21 -16.82 19.35
N PRO A 68 7.25 -18.07 19.87
CA PRO A 68 8.50 -18.76 20.13
C PRO A 68 9.36 -18.82 18.85
N GLU A 69 10.68 -18.66 18.98
CA GLU A 69 11.60 -18.61 17.84
C GLU A 69 11.46 -19.81 16.90
N ALA A 70 11.28 -21.00 17.47
CA ALA A 70 11.06 -22.24 16.72
C ALA A 70 9.82 -22.22 15.79
N GLN A 71 8.90 -21.27 15.96
CA GLN A 71 7.67 -21.14 15.19
C GLN A 71 7.66 -19.94 14.23
N TRP A 72 8.73 -19.15 14.17
CA TRP A 72 8.78 -17.95 13.33
C TRP A 72 8.63 -18.28 11.85
N ASP A 73 9.28 -19.34 11.37
CA ASP A 73 9.22 -19.71 9.96
C ASP A 73 7.80 -20.08 9.53
N ASP A 74 7.08 -20.82 10.36
CA ASP A 74 5.67 -21.14 10.13
C ASP A 74 4.77 -19.90 10.19
N ALA A 75 5.03 -19.00 11.12
CA ALA A 75 4.27 -17.75 11.26
C ALA A 75 4.48 -16.84 10.05
N LEU A 76 5.73 -16.67 9.59
CA LEU A 76 6.07 -15.89 8.40
C LEU A 76 5.52 -16.53 7.13
N ALA A 77 5.52 -17.86 7.03
CA ALA A 77 4.94 -18.60 5.91
C ALA A 77 3.42 -18.36 5.80
N LYS A 78 2.70 -18.35 6.94
CA LYS A 78 1.27 -18.04 6.98
C LYS A 78 0.95 -16.62 6.52
N VAL A 79 1.79 -15.64 6.91
CA VAL A 79 1.64 -14.25 6.45
C VAL A 79 1.90 -14.15 4.95
N LYS A 80 2.96 -14.80 4.45
CA LYS A 80 3.30 -14.83 3.02
C LYS A 80 2.20 -15.47 2.17
N GLY A 81 1.57 -16.54 2.67
CA GLY A 81 0.51 -17.26 1.97
C GLY A 81 -0.80 -16.48 1.81
N GLN A 82 -1.03 -15.43 2.59
CA GLN A 82 -2.26 -14.62 2.57
C GLN A 82 -2.13 -13.39 1.66
N ALA A 83 -1.64 -13.61 0.44
CA ALA A 83 -1.43 -12.58 -0.59
C ALA A 83 -0.43 -11.45 -0.22
N SER A 84 0.36 -11.61 0.84
CA SER A 84 1.35 -10.60 1.21
C SER A 84 2.46 -10.52 0.15
N THR A 85 2.66 -9.32 -0.39
CA THR A 85 3.65 -9.01 -1.43
C THR A 85 5.03 -8.68 -0.85
N SER A 86 5.16 -8.54 0.48
CA SER A 86 6.45 -8.37 1.15
C SER A 86 6.44 -9.02 2.53
N CYS A 87 7.28 -10.05 2.64
CA CYS A 87 7.62 -10.77 3.86
C CYS A 87 9.09 -11.18 3.69
N ARG A 88 10.00 -10.58 4.46
CA ARG A 88 11.44 -10.85 4.40
C ARG A 88 11.92 -11.27 5.79
N ARG A 89 12.66 -12.38 5.84
CA ARG A 89 13.42 -12.79 7.03
C ARG A 89 14.56 -11.79 7.22
N MET A 90 14.59 -11.13 8.37
CA MET A 90 15.77 -10.36 8.81
C MET A 90 16.87 -11.32 9.24
#